data_AF-M0JK70-F1
#
_entry.id   AF-M0JK70-F1
#
_cell.length_a   1.000
_cell.length_b   1.000
_cell.length_c   1.000
_cell.angle_alpha   90.00
_cell.angle_beta   90.00
_cell.angle_gamma   90.00
#
_symmetry.space_group_name_H-M   'P 1'
#
loop_
_entity.id
_entity.type
_entity.pdbx_description
1 polymer ?
#
loop_
_entity_poly.entity_id
_entity_poly.type
_entity_poly.pdbx_seq_one_letter_code
_entity_poly.pdbx_strand_id
1 'polypeptide(L)'
;MNSVKKKALYGVKEAVLQRIYENADTLAIHEIDGNEFWFTDFGTFSFHSPLESLDLPYGQVEYQDTLDNFDPGEEKEHTDNTLKESLLTIESELGINANDHLEQTHVGYGANSYFAGWTYLGE
;
A
#
# COMPACT_ATOMS: atom_id res chain seq x y z
N MET A 1 16.67 -7.45 3.68
CA MET A 1 15.46 -7.69 4.50
C MET A 1 14.48 -6.52 4.45
N ASN A 2 14.90 -5.28 4.79
CA ASN A 2 14.00 -4.11 4.79
C ASN A 2 13.32 -3.84 3.43
N SER A 3 14.01 -4.05 2.32
CA SER A 3 13.41 -3.88 0.97
C SER A 3 12.26 -4.86 0.71
N VAL A 4 12.39 -6.13 1.15
CA VAL A 4 11.36 -7.16 0.96
C VAL A 4 10.09 -6.83 1.75
N LYS A 5 10.25 -6.52 3.04
CA LYS A 5 9.12 -6.13 3.89
C LYS A 5 8.46 -4.85 3.39
N LYS A 6 9.24 -3.86 2.95
CA LYS A 6 8.70 -2.62 2.39
C LYS A 6 7.83 -2.90 1.16
N LYS A 7 8.29 -3.75 0.24
CA LYS A 7 7.50 -4.16 -0.93
C LYS A 7 6.23 -4.91 -0.54
N ALA A 8 6.32 -5.84 0.42
CA ALA A 8 5.14 -6.54 0.92
C ALA A 8 4.10 -5.57 1.52
N LEU A 9 4.55 -4.53 2.24
CA LEU A 9 3.63 -3.48 2.73
C LEU A 9 2.97 -2.67 1.61
N TYR A 10 3.65 -2.44 0.49
CA TYR A 10 2.99 -1.84 -0.69
C TYR A 10 1.95 -2.78 -1.29
N GLY A 11 2.24 -4.07 -1.41
CA GLY A 11 1.25 -5.06 -1.85
C GLY A 11 0.03 -5.14 -0.92
N VAL A 12 0.24 -5.05 0.40
CA VAL A 12 -0.86 -4.95 1.38
C VAL A 12 -1.67 -3.68 1.16
N LYS A 13 -1.01 -2.51 1.00
CA LYS A 13 -1.69 -1.24 0.71
C LYS A 13 -2.57 -1.37 -0.54
N GLU A 14 -2.02 -1.90 -1.63
CA GLU A 14 -2.73 -2.08 -2.90
C GLU A 14 -3.94 -3.01 -2.74
N ALA A 15 -3.75 -4.16 -2.08
CA ALA A 15 -4.83 -5.12 -1.81
C ALA A 15 -5.94 -4.53 -0.92
N VAL A 16 -5.59 -3.68 0.04
CA VAL A 16 -6.56 -2.96 0.87
C VAL A 16 -7.31 -1.94 0.02
N LEU A 17 -6.60 -1.08 -0.71
CA LEU A 17 -7.20 -0.04 -1.56
C LEU A 17 -8.16 -0.64 -2.60
N GLN A 18 -7.79 -1.74 -3.25
CA GLN A 18 -8.65 -2.45 -4.20
C GLN A 18 -10.01 -2.87 -3.60
N ARG A 19 -10.08 -3.06 -2.27
CA ARG A 19 -11.32 -3.45 -1.59
C ARG A 19 -12.13 -2.29 -1.06
N ILE A 20 -11.50 -1.15 -0.81
CA ILE A 20 -12.14 -0.02 -0.14
C ILE A 20 -12.30 1.21 -1.04
N TYR A 21 -11.81 1.18 -2.29
CA TYR A 21 -11.85 2.34 -3.19
C TYR A 21 -13.26 2.88 -3.41
N GLU A 22 -14.30 2.04 -3.36
CA GLU A 22 -15.70 2.49 -3.50
C GLU A 22 -16.16 3.39 -2.35
N ASN A 23 -15.45 3.36 -1.22
CA ASN A 23 -15.68 4.24 -0.08
C ASN A 23 -14.82 5.51 -0.13
N ALA A 24 -14.03 5.72 -1.19
CA ALA A 24 -13.28 6.95 -1.38
C ALA A 24 -14.24 8.11 -1.66
N ASP A 25 -13.97 9.26 -1.05
CA ASP A 25 -14.68 10.51 -1.33
C ASP A 25 -14.35 11.00 -2.75
N THR A 26 -13.09 10.83 -3.16
CA THR A 26 -12.63 11.16 -4.52
C THR A 26 -11.79 10.02 -5.09
N LEU A 27 -12.06 9.67 -6.34
CA LEU A 27 -11.22 8.81 -7.15
C LEU A 27 -10.85 9.54 -8.44
N ALA A 28 -9.54 9.72 -8.68
CA ALA A 28 -9.03 10.45 -9.82
C ALA A 28 -7.74 9.81 -10.36
N ILE A 29 -7.30 10.29 -11.53
CA ILE A 29 -5.96 10.00 -12.06
C ILE A 29 -5.14 11.29 -12.01
N HIS A 30 -3.97 11.22 -11.36
CA HIS A 30 -3.00 12.31 -11.28
C HIS A 30 -1.76 11.95 -12.08
N GLU A 31 -1.16 12.94 -12.74
CA GLU A 31 0.14 12.78 -13.40
C GLU A 31 1.24 13.37 -12.50
N ILE A 32 2.22 12.55 -12.13
CA ILE A 32 3.34 12.95 -11.27
C ILE A 32 4.63 12.54 -11.97
N ASP A 33 5.52 13.51 -12.23
CA ASP A 33 6.77 13.28 -12.97
C ASP A 33 6.56 12.56 -14.32
N GLY A 34 5.46 12.84 -15.02
CA GLY A 34 5.09 12.21 -16.30
C GLY A 34 4.61 10.77 -16.19
N ASN A 35 4.34 10.28 -14.97
CA ASN A 35 3.73 8.97 -14.74
C ASN A 35 2.33 9.16 -14.16
N GLU A 36 1.38 8.37 -14.63
CA GLU A 36 0.00 8.43 -14.15
C GLU A 36 -0.18 7.53 -12.92
N PHE A 37 -0.94 8.03 -11.95
CA PHE A 37 -1.25 7.34 -10.70
C PHE A 37 -2.74 7.42 -10.40
N TRP A 38 -3.28 6.34 -9.85
CA TRP A 38 -4.55 6.39 -9.13
C TRP A 38 -4.40 7.27 -7.90
N PHE A 39 -5.27 8.27 -7.78
CA PHE A 39 -5.48 9.05 -6.58
C PHE A 39 -6.77 8.61 -5.90
N THR A 40 -6.65 8.03 -4.70
CA THR A 40 -7.78 7.66 -3.84
C THR A 40 -7.76 8.54 -2.60
N ASP A 41 -8.80 9.35 -2.41
CA ASP A 41 -8.95 10.25 -1.26
C ASP A 41 -10.14 9.85 -0.40
N PHE A 42 -9.93 9.77 0.91
CA PHE A 42 -10.94 9.48 1.93
C PHE A 42 -11.10 10.68 2.90
N GLY A 43 -10.76 11.88 2.42
CA GLY A 43 -10.93 13.15 3.10
C GLY A 43 -9.84 13.45 4.13
N THR A 44 -9.53 12.48 4.99
CA THR A 44 -8.45 12.60 6.02
C THR A 44 -7.12 12.07 5.50
N PHE A 45 -7.17 11.09 4.62
CA PHE A 45 -6.00 10.44 4.07
C PHE A 45 -6.22 10.21 2.59
N SER A 46 -5.14 10.39 1.83
CA SER A 46 -5.13 10.14 0.41
C SER A 46 -3.91 9.31 0.02
N PHE A 47 -4.04 8.58 -1.09
CA PHE A 47 -3.00 7.70 -1.58
C PHE A 47 -2.85 7.83 -3.08
N HIS A 48 -1.60 7.87 -3.52
CA HIS A 48 -1.22 7.61 -4.90
C HIS A 48 -0.78 6.16 -5.05
N SER A 49 -1.28 5.48 -6.07
CA SER A 49 -0.88 4.11 -6.43
C SER A 49 -0.68 4.02 -7.94
N PRO A 50 0.35 3.28 -8.43
CA PRO A 50 0.54 3.12 -9.87
C PRO A 50 -0.72 2.60 -10.56
N LEU A 51 -1.00 3.06 -11.78
CA LEU A 51 -2.20 2.64 -12.52
C LEU A 51 -2.31 1.12 -12.66
N GLU A 52 -1.18 0.45 -12.89
CA GLU A 52 -1.10 -1.01 -13.04
C GLU A 52 -1.29 -1.80 -11.74
N SER A 53 -1.24 -1.13 -10.58
CA SER A 53 -1.33 -1.78 -9.27
C SER A 53 -2.78 -2.04 -8.81
N LEU A 54 -3.75 -1.33 -9.40
CA LEU A 54 -5.16 -1.44 -9.05
C LEU A 54 -6.01 -1.60 -10.32
N ASP A 55 -6.96 -2.52 -10.29
CA ASP A 55 -7.95 -2.72 -11.33
C ASP A 55 -9.22 -1.91 -11.00
N LEU A 56 -9.16 -0.60 -11.25
CA LEU A 56 -10.25 0.35 -10.99
C LEU A 56 -10.95 0.77 -12.29
N PRO A 57 -12.25 1.12 -12.25
CA PRO A 57 -13.01 1.50 -13.43
C PRO A 57 -12.58 2.88 -13.97
N TYR A 58 -11.67 2.89 -14.95
CA TYR A 58 -11.21 4.09 -15.68
C TYR A 58 -12.31 5.00 -16.24
N GLY A 59 -13.51 4.47 -16.50
CA GLY A 59 -14.59 5.22 -17.14
C GLY A 59 -15.37 6.18 -16.22
N GLN A 60 -15.10 6.20 -14.92
CA GLN A 60 -15.87 6.97 -13.92
C GLN A 60 -15.04 7.98 -13.12
N VAL A 61 -13.80 8.18 -13.51
CA VAL A 61 -12.82 8.98 -12.74
C VAL A 61 -12.51 10.29 -13.46
N GLU A 62 -12.42 11.37 -12.69
CA GLU A 62 -11.94 12.65 -13.20
C GLU A 62 -10.41 12.58 -13.36
N TYR A 63 -9.88 13.12 -14.46
CA TYR A 63 -8.45 13.36 -14.61
C TYR A 63 -8.15 14.70 -13.93
N GLN A 64 -7.37 14.70 -12.86
CA GLN A 64 -7.03 15.91 -12.11
C GLN A 64 -5.52 16.07 -11.95
N ASP A 65 -5.07 17.31 -12.14
CA ASP A 65 -3.76 17.88 -11.82
C ASP A 65 -2.49 17.14 -12.29
N THR A 66 -1.61 17.92 -12.94
CA THR A 66 -0.20 17.57 -13.13
C THR A 66 0.59 18.11 -11.94
N LEU A 67 1.28 17.23 -11.22
CA LEU A 67 2.13 17.58 -10.08
C LEU A 67 3.60 17.36 -10.44
N ASP A 68 4.46 18.29 -10.01
CA ASP A 68 5.89 18.25 -10.30
C ASP A 68 6.69 17.31 -9.38
N ASN A 69 6.12 16.85 -8.24
CA ASN A 69 6.74 15.88 -7.33
C ASN A 69 5.74 15.37 -6.27
N PHE A 70 6.11 14.29 -5.58
CA PHE A 70 5.54 13.92 -4.28
C PHE A 70 6.06 14.84 -3.19
N ASP A 71 5.36 15.93 -2.89
CA ASP A 71 5.66 16.69 -1.68
C ASP A 71 5.22 15.87 -0.45
N PRO A 72 6.14 15.53 0.47
CA PRO A 72 5.74 14.94 1.73
C PRO A 72 4.89 15.96 2.48
N GLY A 73 3.65 15.61 2.81
CA GLY A 73 2.76 16.48 3.57
C GLY A 73 3.41 16.99 4.87
N GLU A 74 3.07 18.23 5.25
CA GLU A 74 3.64 18.90 6.42
C GLU A 74 3.30 18.21 7.75
N GLU A 75 2.17 17.50 7.80
CA GLU A 75 1.73 16.74 8.97
C GLU A 75 1.80 15.24 8.73
N LYS A 76 2.61 14.56 9.56
CA LYS A 76 2.52 13.13 9.75
C LYS A 76 1.61 12.90 10.95
N GLU A 77 0.32 12.71 10.70
CA GLU A 77 -0.54 12.19 11.75
C GLU A 77 -0.02 10.80 12.13
N HIS A 78 0.54 10.72 13.34
CA HIS A 78 0.99 9.46 13.90
C HIS A 78 -0.21 8.75 14.51
N THR A 79 -0.54 7.57 14.00
CA THR A 79 -1.52 6.70 14.65
C THR A 79 -0.90 6.10 15.90
N ASP A 80 -1.68 5.95 16.97
CA ASP A 80 -1.24 5.22 18.17
C ASP A 80 -1.03 3.72 17.92
N ASN A 81 -1.61 3.18 16.84
CA ASN A 81 -1.49 1.77 16.47
C ASN A 81 -0.07 1.42 16.02
N THR A 82 0.47 0.34 16.57
CA THR A 82 1.72 -0.23 16.10
C THR A 82 1.53 -0.94 14.76
N LEU A 83 2.59 -1.06 13.96
CA LEU A 83 2.55 -1.83 12.71
C LEU A 83 2.03 -3.27 12.93
N LYS A 84 2.40 -3.91 14.05
CA LYS A 84 1.94 -5.25 14.40
C LYS A 84 0.42 -5.29 14.56
N GLU A 85 -0.15 -4.35 15.30
CA GLU A 85 -1.60 -4.26 15.50
C GLU A 85 -2.30 -4.00 14.18
N SER A 86 -1.81 -3.07 13.37
CA SER A 86 -2.40 -2.77 12.07
C SER A 86 -2.40 -3.99 11.14
N LEU A 87 -1.32 -4.75 11.07
CA LEU A 87 -1.25 -5.94 10.22
C LEU A 87 -2.16 -7.07 10.71
N LEU A 88 -2.27 -7.27 12.02
CA LEU A 88 -3.21 -8.25 12.60
C LEU A 88 -4.67 -7.85 12.37
N THR A 89 -4.98 -6.55 12.47
CA THR A 89 -6.32 -6.03 12.16
C THR A 89 -6.64 -6.22 10.67
N ILE A 90 -5.71 -5.91 9.78
CA ILE A 90 -5.90 -6.13 8.33
C ILE A 90 -6.12 -7.61 8.02
N GLU A 91 -5.34 -8.51 8.63
CA GLU A 91 -5.54 -9.95 8.47
C GLU A 91 -6.89 -10.43 9.02
N SER A 92 -7.31 -9.95 10.19
CA SER A 92 -8.56 -10.41 10.82
C SER A 92 -9.81 -9.84 10.13
N GLU A 93 -9.81 -8.56 9.78
CA GLU A 93 -10.98 -7.87 9.20
C GLU A 93 -11.08 -8.08 7.69
N LEU A 94 -9.94 -8.20 6.99
CA LEU A 94 -9.91 -8.34 5.53
C LEU A 94 -9.34 -9.70 5.08
N GLY A 95 -8.74 -10.51 5.94
CA GLY A 95 -8.09 -11.75 5.46
C GLY A 95 -6.94 -11.46 4.49
N ILE A 96 -6.29 -10.30 4.61
CA ILE A 96 -5.08 -9.96 3.85
C ILE A 96 -3.89 -10.21 4.77
N ASN A 97 -3.10 -11.23 4.48
CA ASN A 97 -1.88 -11.52 5.23
C ASN A 97 -0.68 -10.90 4.52
N ALA A 98 0.10 -10.09 5.25
CA ALA A 98 1.26 -9.39 4.68
C ALA A 98 2.37 -10.34 4.19
N ASN A 99 2.47 -11.55 4.75
CA ASN A 99 3.43 -12.56 4.30
C ASN A 99 3.13 -13.08 2.90
N ASP A 100 1.87 -13.07 2.45
CA ASP A 100 1.46 -13.50 1.11
C ASP A 100 2.00 -12.58 0.01
N HIS A 101 2.39 -11.35 0.38
CA HIS A 101 2.96 -10.35 -0.53
C HIS A 101 4.50 -10.33 -0.53
N LEU A 102 5.17 -11.28 0.15
CA LEU A 102 6.62 -11.38 0.13
C LEU A 102 7.10 -11.94 -1.22
N GLU A 103 7.88 -11.15 -1.97
CA GLU A 103 8.58 -11.65 -3.17
C GLU A 103 9.51 -12.85 -2.87
N GLN A 104 10.01 -12.91 -1.64
CA GLN A 104 10.82 -14.01 -1.13
C GLN A 104 10.52 -14.21 0.36
N THR A 105 10.13 -15.42 0.73
CA THR A 105 9.82 -15.78 2.13
C THR A 105 11.07 -15.89 2.99
N HIS A 106 12.23 -16.18 2.38
CA HIS A 106 13.49 -16.34 3.07
C HIS A 106 14.60 -15.54 2.40
N VAL A 107 15.51 -15.00 3.21
CA VAL A 107 16.72 -14.31 2.74
C VAL A 107 17.97 -15.02 3.25
N GLY A 108 18.86 -15.34 2.31
CA GLY A 108 20.16 -15.95 2.62
C GLY A 108 21.16 -14.93 3.16
N TYR A 109 21.90 -15.29 4.18
CA TYR A 109 23.07 -14.54 4.67
C TYR A 109 24.19 -15.52 5.02
N GLY A 110 25.18 -15.64 4.12
CA GLY A 110 26.19 -16.69 4.20
C GLY A 110 25.55 -18.08 4.03
N ALA A 111 25.81 -18.98 4.98
CA ALA A 111 25.24 -20.34 4.99
C ALA A 111 23.84 -20.42 5.65
N ASN A 112 23.34 -19.32 6.21
CA ASN A 112 22.09 -19.30 6.96
C ASN A 112 20.94 -18.74 6.11
N SER A 113 19.73 -19.25 6.35
CA SER A 113 18.48 -18.75 5.78
C SER A 113 17.61 -18.19 6.90
N TYR A 114 17.04 -17.00 6.69
CA TYR A 114 16.18 -16.35 7.68
C TYR A 114 14.82 -16.01 7.06
N PHE A 115 13.75 -16.27 7.79
CA PHE A 115 12.40 -15.86 7.40
C PHE A 115 12.35 -14.33 7.27
N ALA A 116 11.89 -13.86 6.11
CA ALA A 116 11.86 -12.45 5.74
C ALA A 116 10.57 -11.74 6.15
N GLY A 117 9.57 -12.48 6.64
CA GLY A 117 8.23 -11.97 6.96
C GLY A 117 8.01 -11.57 8.42
N TRP A 118 6.74 -11.54 8.83
CA TRP A 118 6.29 -11.25 10.18
C TRP A 118 5.78 -12.53 10.83
N THR A 119 6.55 -13.09 11.75
CA THR A 119 6.26 -14.38 12.39
C THR A 119 4.94 -14.43 13.17
N TYR A 120 4.43 -13.27 13.60
CA TYR A 120 3.12 -13.18 14.26
C TYR A 120 1.93 -13.28 13.30
N LEU A 121 2.17 -13.29 11.98
CA LEU A 121 1.21 -13.60 10.93
C LEU A 121 1.44 -15.01 10.35
N GLY A 122 2.21 -15.86 11.06
CA GLY A 122 2.66 -17.15 10.57
C GLY A 122 3.99 -17.09 9.80
N GLU A 123 4.44 -18.27 9.36
CA GLU A 123 5.57 -18.47 8.43
C GLU A 123 5.10 -19.20 7.16
#